data_AF-A0A6G3XD52-F1
#
_entry.id   AF-A0A6G3XD52-F1
#
_cell.length_a   1.000
_cell.length_b   1.000
_cell.length_c   1.000
_cell.angle_alpha   90.00
_cell.angle_beta   90.00
_cell.angle_gamma   90.00
#
_symmetry.space_group_name_H-M   'P 1'
#
loop_
_entity.id
_entity.type
_entity.pdbx_description
1 polymer ?
#
loop_
_entity_poly.entity_id
_entity_poly.type
_entity_poly.pdbx_seq_one_letter_code
_entity_poly.pdbx_strand_id
1 'polypeptide(L)'
;AEERCAELARLSREAADEVRRLGPVRQEYERIARLAGLAAGTSADNERKMRLEAYVLAARLEQVAAAATARLQRMSSGRYTLVHSDARAGGRRAGLGLHVVDAWTGSERDTATLSGGETFFASLALALGLADVVTEEAGGV
;
A
#
# COMPACT_ATOMS: atom_id res chain seq x y z
N ALA A 1 -16.12 21.28 59.09
CA ALA A 1 -14.94 20.64 58.47
C ALA A 1 -15.30 19.26 57.92
N GLU A 2 -15.96 18.42 58.73
CA GLU A 2 -16.41 17.07 58.34
C GLU A 2 -17.31 17.02 57.10
N GLU A 3 -18.26 17.95 56.96
CA GLU A 3 -19.14 18.04 55.79
C GLU A 3 -18.38 18.31 54.48
N ARG A 4 -17.36 19.17 54.53
CA ARG A 4 -16.48 19.43 53.36
C ARG A 4 -15.61 18.23 53.03
N CYS A 5 -15.13 17.49 54.04
CA CYS A 5 -14.37 16.26 53.83
C CYS A 5 -15.25 15.15 53.22
N ALA A 6 -16.50 15.02 53.67
CA ALA A 6 -17.46 14.08 53.12
C ALA A 6 -17.80 14.39 51.66
N GLU A 7 -17.99 15.67 51.33
CA GLU A 7 -18.26 16.13 49.98
C GLU A 7 -17.06 15.90 49.03
N LEU A 8 -15.84 16.21 49.48
CA LEU A 8 -14.63 15.90 48.72
C LEU A 8 -14.45 14.40 48.47
N ALA A 9 -14.78 13.56 49.46
CA ALA A 9 -14.72 12.11 49.31
C ALA A 9 -15.77 11.60 48.31
N ARG A 10 -16.96 12.20 48.28
CA ARG A 10 -18.02 11.90 47.30
C ARG A 10 -17.56 12.24 45.89
N LEU A 11 -17.11 13.47 45.67
CA LEU A 11 -16.61 13.94 44.37
C LEU A 11 -15.42 13.12 43.88
N SER A 12 -14.50 12.74 44.78
CA SER A 12 -13.34 11.91 44.43
C SER A 12 -13.76 10.50 43.97
N ARG A 13 -14.75 9.90 44.63
CA ARG A 13 -15.31 8.60 44.20
C ARG A 13 -16.01 8.71 42.85
N GLU A 14 -16.83 9.75 42.67
CA GLU A 14 -17.54 9.99 41.42
C GLU A 14 -16.58 10.18 40.25
N ALA A 15 -15.51 10.97 40.44
CA ALA A 15 -14.47 11.13 39.43
C ALA A 15 -13.74 9.81 39.12
N ALA A 16 -13.43 9.00 40.14
CA ALA A 16 -12.79 7.69 39.94
C ALA A 16 -13.70 6.70 39.21
N ASP A 17 -15.01 6.72 39.48
CA ASP A 17 -16.02 5.92 38.79
C ASP A 17 -16.13 6.34 37.32
N GLU A 18 -16.17 7.65 37.05
CA GLU A 18 -16.23 8.18 35.70
C GLU A 18 -14.97 7.83 34.89
N VAL A 19 -13.79 7.96 35.48
CA VAL A 19 -12.52 7.54 34.83
C VAL A 19 -12.52 6.04 34.53
N ARG A 20 -13.03 5.20 35.44
CA ARG A 20 -13.17 3.76 35.20
C ARG A 20 -14.13 3.46 34.05
N ARG A 21 -15.23 4.19 33.94
CA ARG A 21 -16.19 4.06 32.83
C ARG A 21 -15.60 4.51 31.49
N LEU A 22 -14.81 5.58 31.48
CA LEU A 22 -14.17 6.12 30.28
C LEU A 22 -13.00 5.27 29.77
N GLY A 23 -12.33 4.52 30.65
CA GLY A 23 -11.18 3.68 30.32
C GLY A 23 -11.39 2.77 29.10
N PRO A 24 -12.42 1.90 29.09
CA PRO A 24 -12.71 1.02 27.95
C PRO A 24 -13.01 1.78 26.64
N VAL A 25 -13.80 2.85 26.71
CA VAL A 25 -14.15 3.67 25.54
C VAL A 25 -12.90 4.33 24.96
N ARG A 26 -11.99 4.80 25.82
CA ARG A 26 -10.72 5.37 25.39
C ARG A 26 -9.83 4.33 24.71
N GLN A 27 -9.76 3.11 25.24
CA GLN A 27 -8.99 2.02 24.62
C GLN A 27 -9.53 1.64 23.23
N GLU A 28 -10.85 1.61 23.07
CA GLU A 28 -11.48 1.37 21.77
C GLU A 28 -11.19 2.51 20.79
N TYR A 29 -11.36 3.76 21.22
CA TYR A 29 -11.01 4.93 20.43
C TYR A 29 -9.55 4.90 19.98
N GLU A 30 -8.61 4.64 20.88
CA GLU A 30 -7.18 4.57 20.56
C GLU A 30 -6.88 3.48 19.52
N ARG A 31 -7.57 2.33 19.56
CA ARG A 31 -7.42 1.26 18.57
C ARG A 31 -7.92 1.71 17.20
N ILE A 32 -9.10 2.30 17.13
CA ILE A 32 -9.68 2.80 15.87
C ILE A 32 -8.84 3.95 15.31
N ALA A 33 -8.39 4.86 16.16
CA ALA A 33 -7.54 5.99 15.76
C ALA A 33 -6.20 5.51 15.19
N ARG A 34 -5.57 4.48 15.78
CA ARG A 34 -4.36 3.85 15.22
C ARG A 34 -4.62 3.24 13.84
N LEU A 35 -5.71 2.46 13.70
CA LEU A 35 -6.08 1.86 12.42
C LEU A 35 -6.37 2.92 11.35
N ALA A 36 -7.10 3.97 11.71
CA ALA A 36 -7.39 5.09 10.83
C ALA A 36 -6.11 5.84 10.42
N GLY A 37 -5.18 6.07 11.35
CA GLY A 37 -3.88 6.66 11.06
C GLY A 37 -3.02 5.81 10.14
N LEU A 38 -3.03 4.48 10.31
CA LEU A 38 -2.39 3.53 9.40
C LEU A 38 -2.99 3.61 7.99
N ALA A 39 -4.32 3.54 7.88
CA ALA A 39 -5.02 3.60 6.60
C ALA A 39 -4.84 4.96 5.88
N ALA A 40 -4.88 6.07 6.62
CA ALA A 40 -4.63 7.41 6.11
C ALA A 40 -3.15 7.68 5.81
N GLY A 41 -2.27 6.75 6.20
CA GLY A 41 -0.83 6.81 6.01
C GLY A 41 -0.11 7.88 6.85
N THR A 42 -0.73 8.33 7.94
CA THR A 42 -0.20 9.34 8.87
C THR A 42 0.40 8.72 10.14
N SER A 43 0.17 7.43 10.38
CA SER A 43 0.77 6.72 11.51
C SER A 43 2.28 6.57 11.35
N ALA A 44 3.01 6.66 12.46
CA ALA A 44 4.43 6.32 12.51
C ALA A 44 4.70 4.83 12.22
N ASP A 45 3.70 3.97 12.47
CA ASP A 45 3.76 2.53 12.18
C ASP A 45 3.67 2.21 10.68
N ASN A 46 3.47 3.23 9.82
CA ASN A 46 3.43 3.06 8.39
C ASN A 46 4.84 3.12 7.77
N GLU A 47 5.51 1.97 7.72
CA GLU A 47 6.85 1.81 7.12
C GLU A 47 6.90 2.28 5.66
N ARG A 48 5.84 1.98 4.88
CA ARG A 48 5.73 2.33 3.46
C ARG A 48 5.37 3.81 3.23
N LYS A 49 4.95 4.52 4.30
CA LYS A 49 4.55 5.94 4.28
C LYS A 49 3.54 6.25 3.16
N MET A 50 2.59 5.35 2.92
CA MET A 50 1.56 5.49 1.88
C MET A 50 0.17 5.18 2.42
N ARG A 51 -0.87 5.74 1.80
CA ARG A 51 -2.26 5.45 2.16
C ARG A 51 -2.63 4.01 1.76
N LEU A 52 -3.66 3.45 2.40
CA LEU A 52 -4.14 2.11 2.10
C LEU A 52 -4.52 1.94 0.63
N GLU A 53 -5.15 2.93 0.00
CA GLU A 53 -5.53 2.83 -1.41
C GLU A 53 -4.30 2.74 -2.33
N ALA A 54 -3.23 3.47 -2.01
CA ALA A 54 -1.98 3.41 -2.76
C ALA A 54 -1.25 2.08 -2.53
N TYR A 55 -1.27 1.56 -1.30
CA TYR A 55 -0.70 0.26 -0.96
C TYR A 55 -1.40 -0.88 -1.73
N VAL A 56 -2.73 -0.88 -1.75
CA VAL A 56 -3.50 -1.87 -2.51
C VAL A 56 -3.20 -1.74 -4.00
N LEU A 57 -3.17 -0.53 -4.55
CA LEU A 57 -2.88 -0.34 -5.97
C LEU A 57 -1.45 -0.77 -6.35
N ALA A 58 -0.47 -0.56 -5.46
CA ALA A 58 0.90 -1.05 -5.64
C ALA A 58 0.95 -2.58 -5.71
N ALA A 59 0.28 -3.26 -4.77
CA ALA A 59 0.18 -4.72 -4.77
C ALA A 59 -0.50 -5.25 -6.03
N ARG A 60 -1.54 -4.57 -6.53
CA ARG A 60 -2.18 -4.93 -7.81
C ARG A 60 -1.23 -4.73 -8.99
N LEU A 61 -0.48 -3.63 -9.01
CA LEU A 61 0.49 -3.39 -10.07
C LEU A 61 1.60 -4.45 -10.09
N GLU A 62 2.05 -4.92 -8.92
CA GLU A 62 3.02 -6.01 -8.80
C GLU A 62 2.49 -7.30 -9.42
N GLN A 63 1.24 -7.69 -9.12
CA GLN A 63 0.57 -8.85 -9.73
C GLN A 63 0.47 -8.70 -11.26
N VAL A 64 0.05 -7.52 -11.72
CA VAL A 64 -0.05 -7.22 -13.15
C VAL A 64 1.31 -7.26 -13.83
N ALA A 65 2.37 -6.73 -13.21
CA ALA A 65 3.73 -6.76 -13.74
C ALA A 65 4.27 -8.20 -13.85
N ALA A 66 3.96 -9.06 -12.88
CA ALA A 66 4.31 -10.48 -12.92
C ALA A 66 3.60 -11.19 -14.10
N ALA A 67 2.29 -10.99 -14.24
CA ALA A 67 1.52 -11.56 -15.36
C ALA A 67 1.97 -11.02 -16.73
N ALA A 68 2.29 -9.73 -16.80
CA ALA A 68 2.82 -9.08 -17.99
C ALA A 68 4.20 -9.64 -18.37
N THR A 69 5.07 -9.88 -17.39
CA THR A 69 6.41 -10.43 -17.60
C THR A 69 6.38 -11.76 -18.36
N ALA A 70 5.44 -12.66 -18.05
CA ALA A 70 5.31 -13.94 -18.75
C ALA A 70 5.05 -13.78 -20.27
N ARG A 71 4.38 -12.69 -20.68
CA ARG A 71 4.17 -12.36 -22.10
C ARG A 71 5.36 -11.61 -22.69
N LEU A 72 5.89 -10.64 -21.95
CA LEU A 72 7.03 -9.85 -22.39
C LEU A 72 8.25 -10.73 -22.65
N GLN A 73 8.51 -11.73 -21.81
CA GLN A 73 9.59 -12.70 -22.01
C GLN A 73 9.36 -13.50 -23.31
N ARG A 74 8.14 -13.93 -23.62
CA ARG A 74 7.86 -14.63 -24.89
C ARG A 74 8.09 -13.72 -26.10
N MET A 75 7.61 -12.48 -26.06
CA MET A 75 7.74 -11.52 -27.16
C MET A 75 9.18 -11.03 -27.36
N SER A 76 9.95 -10.93 -26.28
CA SER A 76 11.35 -10.44 -26.29
C SER A 76 12.39 -11.57 -26.33
N SER A 77 11.96 -12.82 -26.51
CA SER A 77 12.85 -14.00 -26.47
C SER A 77 13.68 -14.10 -25.17
N GLY A 78 13.04 -13.81 -24.04
CA GLY A 78 13.61 -13.88 -22.70
C GLY A 78 14.42 -12.65 -22.29
N ARG A 79 14.50 -11.62 -23.12
CA ARG A 79 15.36 -10.46 -22.87
C ARG A 79 14.81 -9.54 -21.78
N TYR A 80 13.52 -9.21 -21.79
CA TYR A 80 12.96 -8.19 -20.92
C TYR A 80 12.00 -8.76 -19.87
N THR A 81 12.11 -8.25 -18.65
CA THR A 81 11.21 -8.52 -17.52
C THR A 81 10.71 -7.22 -16.92
N LEU A 82 9.42 -7.12 -16.61
CA LEU A 82 8.82 -5.96 -15.94
C LEU A 82 8.86 -6.17 -14.43
N VAL A 83 9.41 -5.20 -13.71
CA VAL A 83 9.55 -5.24 -12.25
C VAL A 83 8.89 -4.02 -11.64
N HIS A 84 8.10 -4.25 -10.60
CA HIS A 84 7.49 -3.20 -9.80
C HIS A 84 8.53 -2.51 -8.91
N SER A 85 8.36 -1.20 -8.71
CA SER A 85 9.21 -0.40 -7.84
C SER A 85 8.40 0.36 -6.79
N ASP A 86 8.80 0.17 -5.54
CA ASP A 86 8.32 0.92 -4.38
C ASP A 86 8.86 2.36 -4.31
N ALA A 87 9.83 2.70 -5.16
CA ALA A 87 10.52 3.98 -5.09
C ALA A 87 9.58 5.16 -5.41
N ARG A 88 9.73 6.25 -4.66
CA ARG A 88 9.13 7.55 -5.01
C ARG A 88 9.94 8.20 -6.13
N ALA A 89 9.56 7.97 -7.38
CA ALA A 89 10.15 8.68 -8.53
C ALA A 89 9.31 9.91 -8.90
N GLY A 90 9.88 11.11 -8.75
CA GLY A 90 9.43 12.33 -9.44
C GLY A 90 7.96 12.74 -9.27
N GLY A 91 7.48 12.93 -8.05
CA GLY A 91 6.11 13.42 -7.79
C GLY A 91 4.98 12.43 -8.11
N ARG A 92 5.30 11.23 -8.62
CA ARG A 92 4.34 10.15 -8.81
C ARG A 92 3.95 9.54 -7.45
N ARG A 93 2.74 8.97 -7.39
CA ARG A 93 2.27 8.23 -6.22
C ARG A 93 3.27 7.11 -5.90
N ALA A 94 3.69 7.01 -4.64
CA ALA A 94 4.60 5.96 -4.19
C ALA A 94 4.02 4.58 -4.50
N GLY A 95 4.87 3.63 -4.89
CA GLY A 95 4.46 2.24 -5.16
C GLY A 95 3.84 2.00 -6.54
N LEU A 96 3.94 2.93 -7.49
CA LEU A 96 3.47 2.72 -8.86
C LEU A 96 4.59 2.84 -9.91
N GLY A 97 5.84 2.64 -9.50
CA GLY A 97 6.98 2.61 -10.40
C GLY A 97 7.06 1.28 -11.14
N LEU A 98 7.52 1.32 -12.39
CA LEU A 98 7.88 0.13 -13.16
C LEU A 98 9.27 0.34 -13.77
N HIS A 99 10.06 -0.72 -13.71
CA HIS A 99 11.36 -0.83 -14.39
C HIS A 99 11.37 -2.04 -15.30
N VAL A 100 12.27 -2.01 -16.28
CA VAL A 100 12.58 -3.16 -17.13
C VAL A 100 13.97 -3.66 -16.78
N VAL A 101 14.08 -4.95 -16.48
CA VAL A 101 15.36 -5.64 -16.37
C VAL A 101 15.68 -6.25 -17.73
N ASP A 102 16.82 -5.85 -18.29
CA ASP A 102 17.38 -6.44 -19.51
C ASP A 102 18.34 -7.58 -19.13
N ALA A 103 17.95 -8.82 -19.43
CA ALA A 103 18.71 -10.02 -19.09
C ALA A 103 20.02 -10.16 -19.88
N TRP A 104 20.16 -9.48 -21.02
CA TRP A 104 21.39 -9.56 -21.83
C TRP A 104 22.48 -8.65 -21.28
N THR A 105 22.12 -7.50 -20.73
CA THR A 105 23.06 -6.54 -20.13
C THR A 105 23.12 -6.63 -18.62
N GLY A 106 22.14 -7.28 -17.98
CA GLY A 106 21.97 -7.32 -16.52
C GLY A 106 21.54 -5.98 -15.91
N SER A 107 21.12 -5.01 -16.74
CA SER A 107 20.83 -3.65 -16.31
C SER A 107 19.35 -3.43 -16.04
N GLU A 108 19.03 -2.76 -14.94
CA GLU A 108 17.71 -2.19 -14.68
C GLU A 108 17.57 -0.82 -15.36
N ARG A 109 16.49 -0.65 -16.12
CA ARG A 109 16.19 0.56 -16.90
C ARG A 109 14.83 1.12 -16.53
N ASP A 110 14.76 2.43 -16.37
CA ASP A 110 13.48 3.13 -16.29
C ASP A 110 12.73 2.94 -17.62
N THR A 111 11.44 2.64 -17.53
CA THR A 111 10.53 2.50 -18.69
C THR A 111 10.55 3.72 -19.62
N ALA A 112 10.88 4.92 -19.11
CA ALA A 112 11.04 6.14 -19.90
C ALA A 112 12.23 6.10 -20.89
N THR A 113 13.20 5.20 -20.68
CA THR A 113 14.39 5.08 -21.53
C THR A 113 14.24 4.05 -22.66
N LEU A 114 13.08 3.40 -22.77
CA LEU A 114 12.80 2.39 -23.79
C LEU A 114 12.63 3.04 -25.16
N SER A 115 13.10 2.36 -26.21
CA SER A 115 12.80 2.69 -27.60
C SER A 115 11.31 2.49 -27.90
N GLY A 116 10.84 2.99 -29.05
CA GLY A 116 9.43 2.87 -29.45
C GLY A 116 8.94 1.41 -29.55
N GLY A 117 9.77 0.51 -30.09
CA GLY A 117 9.44 -0.92 -30.18
C GLY A 117 9.42 -1.61 -28.81
N GLU A 118 10.38 -1.31 -27.94
CA GLU A 118 10.41 -1.82 -26.57
C GLU A 118 9.20 -1.34 -25.76
N THR A 119 8.82 -0.07 -25.91
CA THR A 119 7.65 0.54 -25.25
C THR A 119 6.35 -0.10 -25.71
N PHE A 120 6.23 -0.41 -27.02
CA PHE A 120 5.07 -1.12 -27.56
C PHE A 120 4.92 -2.51 -26.93
N PHE A 121 6.00 -3.29 -26.88
CA PHE A 121 5.98 -4.62 -26.26
C PHE A 121 5.68 -4.57 -24.77
N ALA A 122 6.29 -3.62 -24.03
CA ALA A 122 6.01 -3.46 -22.61
C ALA A 122 4.55 -3.09 -22.35
N SER A 123 3.99 -2.15 -23.13
CA SER A 123 2.59 -1.70 -22.97
C SER A 123 1.59 -2.79 -23.33
N LEU A 124 1.85 -3.54 -24.42
CA LEU A 124 1.01 -4.67 -24.82
C LEU A 124 1.04 -5.78 -23.77
N ALA A 125 2.23 -6.14 -23.28
CA ALA A 125 2.38 -7.13 -22.22
C ALA A 125 1.64 -6.70 -20.94
N LEU A 126 1.73 -5.42 -20.57
CA LEU A 126 1.06 -4.86 -19.39
C LEU A 126 -0.47 -4.90 -19.54
N ALA A 127 -1.01 -4.52 -20.70
CA ALA A 127 -2.45 -4.58 -20.97
C ALA A 127 -2.99 -6.01 -20.86
N LEU A 128 -2.25 -6.98 -21.38
CA LEU A 128 -2.62 -8.39 -21.31
C LEU A 128 -2.46 -8.95 -19.89
N GLY A 129 -1.43 -8.55 -19.15
CA GLY A 129 -1.26 -8.92 -17.75
C GLY A 129 -2.38 -8.36 -16.86
N LEU A 130 -2.84 -7.14 -17.13
CA LEU A 130 -3.98 -6.55 -16.45
C LEU A 130 -5.26 -7.32 -16.71
N ALA A 131 -5.51 -7.73 -17.96
CA ALA A 131 -6.67 -8.53 -18.33
C ALA A 131 -6.70 -9.87 -17.58
N ASP A 132 -5.55 -10.54 -17.45
CA ASP A 132 -5.45 -11.79 -16.70
C ASP A 132 -5.78 -11.61 -15.22
N VAL A 133 -5.15 -10.62 -14.56
CA VAL A 133 -5.38 -10.36 -13.12
C VAL A 133 -6.83 -9.99 -12.84
N VAL A 134 -7.44 -9.16 -13.69
CA VAL A 134 -8.87 -8.80 -13.55
C VAL A 134 -9.77 -10.02 -13.75
N THR A 135 -9.41 -10.93 -14.66
CA THR A 135 -10.18 -12.16 -14.90
C THR A 135 -10.09 -13.11 -13.70
N GLU A 136 -8.90 -13.27 -13.12
CA GLU A 136 -8.68 -14.09 -11.92
C GLU A 136 -9.48 -13.55 -10.72
N GLU A 137 -9.45 -12.23 -10.49
CA GLU A 137 -10.20 -11.59 -9.41
C GLU A 137 -11.72 -11.69 -9.56
N ALA A 138 -12.22 -11.68 -10.81
CA ALA A 138 -13.64 -11.84 -11.11
C ALA A 138 -14.13 -13.30 -10.96
N GLY A 139 -13.28 -14.22 -10.51
CA GLY A 139 -13.61 -15.64 -10.32
C GLY A 139 -13.24 -16.52 -11.51
N GLY A 140 -12.24 -16.14 -12.31
CA GLY A 140 -11.77 -16.89 -13.45
C GLY A 140 -10.94 -18.12 -13.07
N VAL A 141 -11.60 -19.19 -12.60
CA VAL A 141 -11.84 -20.51 -13.23
C VAL A 141 -12.87 -21.23 -12.36
#